data_AF-A0A9P7JU62-F1
#
_entry.id   AF-A0A9P7JU62-F1
#
_cell.length_a   1.000
_cell.length_b   1.000
_cell.length_c   1.000
_cell.angle_alpha   90.00
_cell.angle_beta   90.00
_cell.angle_gamma   90.00
#
_symmetry.space_group_name_H-M   'P 1'
#
loop_
_entity.id
_entity.type
_entity.pdbx_description
1 polymer ?
#
loop_
_entity_poly.entity_id
_entity_poly.type
_entity_poly.pdbx_seq_one_letter_code
_entity_poly.pdbx_strand_id
1 'polypeptide(L)'
;MHQKIDLYEAQGLQVLHHSSPQSLLSHKYPNETLIYHGYIGCAPMYPTVIPYQPYLCMPFLAAYDIYLKIVHSVDKHLRAALNHDTPNWRLLNSCPACFYKLQDEPTLEFDWLVSIDGNNSLKHWNSTIYGTTVCIDSRKARSDYWIGPMAVDKFKGEVKAQGDSSLDDWGDEPIKAKLGSLTCKMFSVFHESSIFIAACHHHFILLACDMIQSGELAKYPLVLINKLLMVYGKNCTCTYDIGCVFSKTLMNSSLCP
;
A
#
# COMPACT_ATOMS: atom_id res chain seq x y z
N MET A 1 17.67 -50.58 34.31
CA MET A 1 16.36 -50.71 35.00
C MET A 1 15.40 -49.81 34.25
N HIS A 2 14.64 -50.43 33.35
CA HIS A 2 13.57 -49.80 32.57
C HIS A 2 12.35 -49.53 33.45
N GLN A 3 11.63 -48.44 33.15
CA GLN A 3 10.15 -48.30 33.18
C GLN A 3 9.83 -46.81 33.07
N LYS A 4 8.75 -46.34 32.44
CA LYS A 4 7.89 -46.83 31.37
C LYS A 4 7.05 -45.60 31.02
N ILE A 5 6.85 -45.37 29.73
CA ILE A 5 5.80 -44.50 29.19
C ILE A 5 4.47 -45.17 29.50
N ASP A 6 3.48 -44.42 30.00
CA ASP A 6 2.07 -44.78 29.84
C ASP A 6 1.28 -43.55 29.37
N LEU A 7 0.78 -43.70 28.15
CA LEU A 7 -0.26 -42.94 27.50
C LEU A 7 -1.59 -43.21 28.23
N TYR A 8 -2.41 -42.18 28.43
CA TYR A 8 -3.85 -42.36 28.50
C TYR A 8 -4.56 -41.39 27.57
N GLU A 9 -5.36 -42.01 26.72
CA GLU A 9 -6.09 -41.51 25.58
C GLU A 9 -7.43 -40.90 25.99
N ALA A 10 -8.00 -40.17 25.04
CA ALA A 10 -9.25 -39.43 25.02
C ALA A 10 -10.44 -39.97 25.83
N GLN A 11 -11.24 -39.05 26.36
CA GLN A 11 -12.68 -38.89 26.06
C GLN A 11 -13.29 -37.75 26.89
N GLY A 12 -14.05 -36.86 26.23
CA GLY A 12 -14.90 -35.92 26.94
C GLY A 12 -15.22 -34.63 26.19
N LEU A 13 -15.96 -34.74 25.08
CA LEU A 13 -16.80 -33.64 24.61
C LEU A 13 -17.72 -33.24 25.79
N GLN A 14 -17.47 -32.11 26.43
CA GLN A 14 -18.42 -31.50 27.36
C GLN A 14 -19.02 -30.24 26.73
N VAL A 15 -20.14 -30.53 26.07
CA VAL A 15 -21.37 -29.74 25.93
C VAL A 15 -21.37 -28.43 26.73
N LEU A 16 -21.60 -27.35 26.00
CA LEU A 16 -21.97 -26.01 26.47
C LEU A 16 -23.05 -26.07 27.56
N HIS A 17 -22.65 -25.97 28.83
CA HIS A 17 -23.59 -25.69 29.90
C HIS A 17 -23.90 -24.19 29.93
N HIS A 18 -25.13 -23.87 29.54
CA HIS A 18 -25.77 -22.58 29.73
C HIS A 18 -25.62 -22.10 31.18
N SER A 19 -24.78 -21.10 31.37
CA SER A 19 -24.77 -20.27 32.57
C SER A 19 -25.67 -19.06 32.32
N SER A 20 -26.66 -18.90 33.19
CA SER A 20 -27.68 -17.86 33.23
C SER A 20 -27.16 -16.43 32.93
N PRO A 21 -27.94 -15.56 32.27
CA PRO A 21 -27.52 -14.23 31.85
C PRO A 21 -27.25 -13.33 33.05
N GLN A 22 -25.97 -13.00 33.28
CA GLN A 22 -25.62 -11.85 34.11
C GLN A 22 -26.08 -10.58 33.41
N SER A 23 -26.72 -9.72 34.21
CA SER A 23 -27.40 -8.48 33.86
C SER A 23 -26.72 -7.65 32.76
N LEU A 24 -27.51 -7.25 31.75
CA LEU A 24 -27.14 -6.29 30.72
C LEU A 24 -26.52 -5.02 31.34
N LEU A 25 -25.24 -4.78 31.09
CA LEU A 25 -24.74 -3.42 30.99
C LEU A 25 -25.39 -2.79 29.75
N SER A 26 -26.09 -1.67 29.89
CA SER A 26 -26.66 -0.94 28.77
C SER A 26 -25.54 -0.29 27.95
N HIS A 27 -24.89 -1.04 27.08
CA HIS A 27 -23.92 -0.49 26.13
C HIS A 27 -24.68 0.33 25.09
N LYS A 28 -24.41 1.63 25.08
CA LYS A 28 -25.14 2.61 24.26
C LYS A 28 -24.77 2.52 22.78
N TYR A 29 -23.65 1.86 22.46
CA TYR A 29 -23.13 1.77 21.10
C TYR A 29 -22.64 0.35 20.75
N PRO A 30 -22.93 -0.16 19.53
CA PRO A 30 -22.60 -1.53 19.13
C PRO A 30 -21.11 -1.87 19.15
N ASN A 31 -20.26 -0.86 18.91
CA ASN A 31 -18.81 -1.01 18.91
C ASN A 31 -18.24 -1.33 20.31
N GLU A 32 -18.89 -0.88 21.38
CA GLU A 32 -18.49 -1.24 22.75
C GLU A 32 -18.71 -2.72 23.01
N THR A 33 -19.88 -3.25 22.60
CA THR A 33 -20.25 -4.66 22.76
C THR A 33 -19.26 -5.60 22.05
N LEU A 34 -18.85 -5.25 20.83
CA LEU A 34 -17.91 -6.07 20.04
C LEU A 34 -16.51 -6.13 20.66
N ILE A 35 -16.08 -5.05 21.33
CA ILE A 35 -14.80 -5.00 22.06
C ILE A 35 -14.86 -5.88 23.31
N TYR A 36 -15.93 -5.76 24.11
CA TYR A 36 -16.06 -6.52 25.36
C TYR A 36 -16.19 -8.03 25.17
N HIS A 37 -16.81 -8.47 24.08
CA HIS A 37 -16.95 -9.90 23.75
C HIS A 37 -15.76 -10.46 22.96
N GLY A 38 -14.68 -9.68 22.76
CA GLY A 38 -13.46 -10.16 22.11
C GLY A 38 -13.60 -10.39 20.60
N TYR A 39 -14.63 -9.82 19.95
CA TYR A 39 -14.82 -9.95 18.49
C TYR A 39 -13.89 -9.04 17.67
N ILE A 40 -13.16 -8.13 18.32
CA ILE A 40 -12.07 -7.36 17.71
C ILE A 40 -10.76 -7.87 18.31
N GLY A 41 -10.03 -8.70 17.56
CA GLY A 41 -8.89 -9.51 18.02
C GLY A 41 -7.64 -8.77 18.52
N CYS A 42 -7.70 -7.44 18.67
CA CYS A 42 -6.61 -6.61 19.20
C CYS A 42 -7.03 -5.74 20.40
N ALA A 43 -8.24 -5.90 20.95
CA ALA A 43 -8.66 -5.10 22.09
C ALA A 43 -8.11 -5.66 23.42
N PRO A 44 -7.51 -4.82 24.29
CA PRO A 44 -7.05 -5.27 25.60
C PRO A 44 -8.22 -5.82 26.43
N MET A 45 -7.98 -6.90 27.20
CA MET A 45 -9.00 -7.55 28.06
C MET A 45 -9.68 -6.59 29.06
N TYR A 46 -9.05 -5.44 29.32
CA TYR A 46 -9.64 -4.32 30.05
C TYR A 46 -9.52 -3.07 29.17
N PRO A 47 -10.52 -2.76 28.32
CA PRO A 47 -10.50 -1.54 27.55
C PRO A 47 -10.61 -0.37 28.53
N THR A 48 -9.51 0.38 28.68
CA THR A 48 -9.60 1.71 29.29
C THR A 48 -10.29 2.59 28.26
N VAL A 49 -11.62 2.59 28.25
CA VAL A 49 -12.40 3.44 27.36
C VAL A 49 -12.26 4.87 27.87
N ILE A 50 -11.25 5.57 27.36
CA ILE A 50 -11.17 7.03 27.50
C ILE A 50 -12.29 7.58 26.62
N PRO A 51 -13.33 8.23 27.18
CA PRO A 51 -14.41 8.77 26.37
C PRO A 51 -13.84 9.78 25.39
N TYR A 52 -14.20 9.66 24.11
CA TYR A 52 -13.82 10.65 23.11
C TYR A 52 -14.31 12.03 23.55
N GLN A 53 -13.38 12.96 23.76
CA GLN A 53 -13.66 14.32 24.15
C GLN A 53 -13.49 15.23 22.92
N PRO A 54 -14.59 15.65 22.25
CA PRO A 54 -14.50 16.40 21.00
C PRO A 54 -13.68 17.69 21.11
N TYR A 55 -13.68 18.32 22.29
CA TYR A 55 -12.93 19.55 22.55
C TYR A 55 -11.41 19.35 22.56
N LEU A 56 -10.92 18.12 22.83
CA LEU A 56 -9.49 17.80 22.77
C LEU A 56 -9.03 17.39 21.38
N CYS A 57 -9.95 17.04 20.48
CA CYS A 57 -9.63 16.57 19.14
C CYS A 57 -8.81 17.60 18.35
N MET A 58 -9.30 18.84 18.27
CA MET A 58 -8.61 19.90 17.52
C MET A 58 -7.25 20.28 18.11
N PRO A 59 -7.10 20.50 19.44
CA PRO A 59 -5.79 20.71 20.06
C PRO A 59 -4.83 19.54 19.85
N PHE A 60 -5.31 18.29 19.95
CA PHE A 60 -4.49 17.10 19.75
C PHE A 60 -4.00 17.00 18.30
N LEU A 61 -4.89 17.13 17.32
CA LEU A 61 -4.53 17.08 15.90
C LEU A 61 -3.54 18.20 15.54
N ALA A 62 -3.77 19.42 16.04
CA ALA A 62 -2.85 20.54 15.84
C ALA A 62 -1.48 20.28 16.46
N ALA A 63 -1.43 19.75 17.70
CA ALA A 63 -0.18 19.39 18.37
C ALA A 63 0.56 18.26 17.61
N TYR A 64 -0.17 17.27 17.12
CA TYR A 64 0.36 16.17 16.33
C TYR A 64 0.93 16.65 14.99
N ASP A 65 0.23 17.54 14.28
CA ASP A 65 0.73 18.15 13.05
C ASP A 65 2.01 18.96 13.27
N ILE A 66 2.09 19.71 14.38
CA ILE A 66 3.30 20.45 14.77
C ILE A 66 4.43 19.46 15.09
N TYR A 67 4.16 18.41 15.86
CA TYR A 67 5.13 17.36 16.15
C TYR A 67 5.71 16.75 14.87
N LEU A 68 4.86 16.35 13.92
CA LEU A 68 5.30 15.82 12.63
C LEU A 68 6.11 16.84 11.82
N LYS A 69 5.77 18.14 11.89
CA LYS A 69 6.55 19.21 11.24
C LYS A 69 7.94 19.35 11.86
N ILE A 70 8.05 19.26 13.20
CA ILE A 70 9.33 19.32 13.90
C ILE A 70 10.21 18.13 13.50
N VAL A 71 9.68 16.91 13.59
CA VAL A 71 10.41 15.68 13.19
C VAL A 71 10.91 15.80 11.76
N HIS A 72 10.05 16.22 10.83
CA HIS A 72 10.44 16.40 9.43
C HIS A 72 11.52 17.47 9.25
N SER A 73 11.44 18.59 9.96
CA SER A 73 12.44 19.65 9.89
C SER A 73 13.80 19.18 10.42
N VAL A 74 13.80 18.41 11.51
CA VAL A 74 15.02 17.82 12.08
C VAL A 74 15.64 16.83 11.09
N ASP A 75 14.84 15.91 10.54
CA ASP A 75 15.30 14.96 9.51
C ASP A 75 15.89 15.66 8.29
N LYS A 76 15.27 16.75 7.84
CA LYS A 76 15.78 17.54 6.71
C LYS A 76 17.15 18.13 7.03
N HIS A 77 17.33 18.72 8.21
CA HIS A 77 18.62 19.27 8.63
C HIS A 77 19.67 18.18 8.80
N LEU A 78 19.31 17.03 9.37
CA LEU A 78 20.21 15.87 9.50
C LEU A 78 20.65 15.36 8.13
N ARG A 79 19.72 15.22 7.18
CA ARG A 79 20.06 14.80 5.81
C ARG A 79 21.01 15.78 5.15
N ALA A 80 20.77 17.08 5.26
CA ALA A 80 21.67 18.09 4.70
C ALA A 80 23.07 18.03 5.36
N ALA A 81 23.13 17.90 6.70
CA ALA A 81 24.40 17.81 7.42
C ALA A 81 25.22 16.56 7.06
N LEU A 82 24.54 15.45 6.73
CA LEU A 82 25.16 14.20 6.29
C LEU A 82 25.38 14.13 4.77
N ASN A 83 25.06 15.19 4.00
CA ASN A 83 25.06 15.18 2.53
C ASN A 83 24.15 14.11 1.90
N HIS A 84 23.06 13.78 2.58
CA HIS A 84 22.02 12.83 2.17
C HIS A 84 20.82 13.54 1.49
N ASP A 85 21.02 14.76 1.00
CA ASP A 85 20.00 15.62 0.39
C ASP A 85 20.13 15.73 -1.15
N THR A 86 21.00 14.93 -1.75
CA THR A 86 21.16 14.87 -3.21
C THR A 86 19.97 14.20 -3.89
N PRO A 87 19.70 14.49 -5.18
CA PRO A 87 18.58 13.89 -5.90
C PRO A 87 18.65 12.36 -5.92
N ASN A 88 17.55 11.71 -5.52
CA ASN A 88 17.44 10.24 -5.42
C ASN A 88 18.42 9.60 -4.41
N TRP A 89 19.02 10.35 -3.49
CA TRP A 89 19.94 9.80 -2.48
C TRP A 89 19.34 8.59 -1.77
N ARG A 90 18.08 8.70 -1.35
CA ARG A 90 17.39 7.59 -0.67
C ARG A 90 17.30 6.36 -1.56
N LEU A 91 16.90 6.49 -2.83
CA LEU A 91 16.80 5.35 -3.74
C LEU A 91 18.16 4.62 -3.82
N LEU A 92 19.24 5.37 -4.07
CA LEU A 92 20.59 4.84 -4.19
C LEU A 92 21.14 4.21 -2.90
N ASN A 93 20.58 4.53 -1.72
CA ASN A 93 21.12 4.11 -0.43
C ASN A 93 20.11 3.39 0.48
N SER A 94 18.88 3.11 0.00
CA SER A 94 17.81 2.51 0.85
C SER A 94 18.13 1.10 1.28
N CYS A 95 18.68 0.32 0.36
CA CYS A 95 18.99 -1.08 0.55
C CYS A 95 20.48 -1.30 0.30
N PRO A 96 21.31 -1.37 1.36
CA PRO A 96 22.74 -1.59 1.21
C PRO A 96 23.06 -2.84 0.39
N ALA A 97 22.34 -3.94 0.64
CA ALA A 97 22.55 -5.19 -0.07
C ALA A 97 22.17 -5.14 -1.57
N CYS A 98 21.37 -4.17 -2.02
CA CYS A 98 21.05 -4.01 -3.44
C CYS A 98 21.93 -2.98 -4.14
N PHE A 99 22.35 -1.91 -3.45
CA PHE A 99 22.92 -0.73 -4.11
C PHE A 99 24.35 -0.40 -3.68
N TYR A 100 24.89 -1.12 -2.70
CA TYR A 100 26.28 -0.97 -2.29
C TYR A 100 27.14 -2.10 -2.88
N LYS A 101 27.87 -1.79 -3.96
CA LYS A 101 28.76 -2.76 -4.64
C LYS A 101 30.15 -2.81 -4.00
N LEU A 102 30.64 -4.01 -3.70
CA LEU A 102 32.01 -4.22 -3.20
C LEU A 102 33.02 -4.27 -4.36
N GLN A 103 34.30 -3.95 -4.08
CA GLN A 103 35.36 -3.91 -5.11
C GLN A 103 35.58 -5.26 -5.80
N ASP A 104 35.43 -6.35 -5.05
CA ASP A 104 35.66 -7.72 -5.53
C ASP A 104 34.35 -8.48 -5.78
N GLU A 105 33.22 -7.77 -5.86
CA GLU A 105 31.92 -8.41 -6.10
C GLU A 105 31.82 -8.90 -7.56
N PRO A 106 31.45 -10.16 -7.79
CA PRO A 106 31.25 -10.65 -9.14
C PRO A 106 30.12 -9.87 -9.82
N THR A 107 30.26 -9.60 -11.12
CA THR A 107 29.21 -8.96 -11.90
C THR A 107 27.95 -9.81 -11.87
N LEU A 108 26.87 -9.26 -11.30
CA LEU A 108 25.56 -9.90 -11.29
C LEU A 108 24.95 -9.86 -12.70
N GLU A 109 24.12 -10.85 -13.02
CA GLU A 109 23.36 -10.88 -14.28
C GLU A 109 22.46 -9.64 -14.41
N PHE A 110 21.86 -9.21 -13.29
CA PHE A 110 21.06 -7.99 -13.19
C PHE A 110 21.63 -7.11 -12.07
N ASP A 111 21.78 -5.81 -12.33
CA ASP A 111 22.29 -4.86 -11.34
C ASP A 111 21.28 -4.57 -10.22
N TRP A 112 19.99 -4.72 -10.52
CA TRP A 112 18.92 -4.52 -9.55
C TRP A 112 17.67 -5.33 -9.88
N LEU A 113 16.98 -5.74 -8.83
CA LEU A 113 15.76 -6.54 -8.87
C LEU A 113 14.66 -5.86 -8.06
N VAL A 114 13.49 -5.72 -8.67
CA VAL A 114 12.33 -5.09 -8.04
C VAL A 114 11.08 -5.95 -8.19
N SER A 115 10.24 -5.98 -7.17
CA SER A 115 8.86 -6.43 -7.26
C SER A 115 7.94 -5.22 -7.26
N ILE A 116 6.93 -5.25 -8.13
CA ILE A 116 5.90 -4.22 -8.20
C ILE A 116 4.54 -4.83 -7.94
N ASP A 117 3.68 -4.07 -7.25
CA ASP A 117 2.33 -4.55 -6.93
C ASP A 117 1.36 -3.39 -6.63
N GLY A 118 0.07 -3.63 -6.90
CA GLY A 118 -1.04 -2.72 -6.64
C GLY A 118 -1.92 -3.20 -5.48
N ASN A 119 -2.46 -2.28 -4.67
CA ASN A 119 -3.22 -2.68 -3.48
C ASN A 119 -4.73 -2.80 -3.66
N ASN A 120 -5.48 -2.00 -4.40
CA ASN A 120 -6.96 -2.01 -4.53
C ASN A 120 -7.88 -2.02 -3.28
N SER A 121 -7.39 -2.29 -2.07
CA SER A 121 -8.18 -2.38 -0.83
C SER A 121 -8.22 -1.04 -0.08
N LEU A 122 -7.14 -0.26 -0.19
CA LEU A 122 -7.07 1.08 0.37
C LEU A 122 -7.90 2.04 -0.49
N LYS A 123 -9.02 2.55 0.05
CA LYS A 123 -9.93 3.43 -0.69
C LYS A 123 -10.25 4.67 0.12
N HIS A 124 -9.99 5.84 -0.45
CA HIS A 124 -10.35 7.12 0.13
C HIS A 124 -11.57 7.67 -0.61
N TRP A 125 -12.69 7.80 0.10
CA TRP A 125 -13.92 8.36 -0.47
C TRP A 125 -13.73 9.79 -0.94
N ASN A 126 -14.32 10.11 -2.08
CA ASN A 126 -14.32 11.47 -2.58
C ASN A 126 -15.17 12.35 -1.64
N SER A 127 -14.62 13.49 -1.24
CA SER A 127 -15.29 14.46 -0.35
C SER A 127 -16.66 14.91 -0.86
N THR A 128 -16.89 14.89 -2.18
CA THR A 128 -18.17 15.24 -2.80
C THR A 128 -19.30 14.27 -2.46
N ILE A 129 -18.98 13.04 -2.03
CA ILE A 129 -19.97 12.00 -1.74
C ILE A 129 -20.71 12.24 -0.43
N TYR A 130 -20.07 12.88 0.54
CA TYR A 130 -20.67 13.13 1.86
C TYR A 130 -21.48 14.44 1.93
N GLY A 131 -21.65 15.16 0.82
CA GLY A 131 -22.39 16.42 0.78
C GLY A 131 -21.77 17.56 1.60
N THR A 132 -20.57 17.37 2.14
CA THR A 132 -19.80 18.37 2.88
C THR A 132 -19.01 19.26 1.92
N THR A 133 -18.70 20.48 2.37
CA THR A 133 -17.70 21.35 1.73
C THR A 133 -16.43 20.56 1.45
N VAL A 134 -15.93 20.66 0.21
CA VAL A 134 -14.70 19.99 -0.23
C VAL A 134 -13.59 20.29 0.76
N CYS A 135 -13.12 19.26 1.47
CA CYS A 135 -11.96 19.36 2.34
C CYS A 135 -10.73 19.32 1.43
N ILE A 136 -10.18 20.49 1.11
CA ILE A 136 -8.99 20.59 0.27
C ILE A 136 -7.77 20.28 1.16
N ASP A 137 -7.18 19.10 0.98
CA ASP A 137 -5.89 18.78 1.57
C ASP A 137 -4.76 19.34 0.68
N SER A 138 -4.09 20.40 1.16
CA SER A 138 -2.96 21.02 0.47
C SER A 138 -1.62 20.36 0.77
N ARG A 139 -1.59 19.35 1.65
CA ARG A 139 -0.36 18.67 2.04
C ARG A 139 0.18 17.88 0.85
N LYS A 140 1.49 17.94 0.68
CA LYS A 140 2.22 17.12 -0.30
C LYS A 140 3.00 16.04 0.45
N ALA A 141 3.26 14.94 -0.24
CA ALA A 141 4.20 13.93 0.24
C ALA A 141 5.51 14.60 0.68
N ARG A 142 5.92 14.35 1.92
CA ARG A 142 7.15 14.91 2.51
C ARG A 142 8.39 14.07 2.17
N SER A 143 8.17 12.89 1.60
CA SER A 143 9.19 11.93 1.23
C SER A 143 9.24 11.77 -0.30
N ASP A 144 10.39 11.34 -0.77
CA ASP A 144 10.69 11.02 -2.16
C ASP A 144 10.32 9.57 -2.53
N TYR A 145 9.50 8.90 -1.71
CA TYR A 145 8.85 7.63 -2.09
C TYR A 145 7.79 7.88 -3.17
N TRP A 146 7.09 9.01 -3.08
CA TRP A 146 5.88 9.25 -3.85
C TRP A 146 6.17 9.87 -5.22
N ILE A 147 5.70 9.22 -6.27
CA ILE A 147 5.64 9.77 -7.61
C ILE A 147 4.33 10.53 -7.76
N GLY A 148 4.43 11.81 -8.09
CA GLY A 148 3.27 12.69 -8.24
C GLY A 148 2.40 12.35 -9.45
N PRO A 149 1.11 12.74 -9.44
CA PRO A 149 0.13 12.38 -10.46
C PRO A 149 0.49 12.89 -11.85
N MET A 150 1.13 14.06 -11.95
CA MET A 150 1.59 14.60 -13.24
C MET A 150 2.63 13.71 -13.93
N ALA A 151 3.48 13.01 -13.17
CA ALA A 151 4.45 12.09 -13.75
C ALA A 151 3.77 10.78 -14.18
N VAL A 152 2.81 10.30 -13.39
CA VAL A 152 1.99 9.11 -13.70
C VAL A 152 1.19 9.32 -14.99
N ASP A 153 0.54 10.48 -15.13
CA ASP A 153 -0.37 10.75 -16.24
C ASP A 153 0.32 10.92 -17.60
N LYS A 154 1.66 11.08 -17.63
CA LYS A 154 2.42 11.02 -18.89
C LYS A 154 2.20 9.71 -19.63
N PHE A 155 2.06 8.61 -18.88
CA PHE A 155 1.87 7.26 -19.42
C PHE A 155 0.41 6.89 -19.65
N LYS A 156 -0.55 7.79 -19.37
CA LYS A 156 -1.99 7.51 -19.51
C LYS A 156 -2.40 7.18 -20.95
N GLY A 157 -1.69 7.71 -21.94
CA GLY A 157 -1.99 7.55 -23.36
C GLY A 157 -1.25 6.41 -24.07
N GLU A 158 -0.22 5.83 -23.44
CA GLU A 158 0.64 4.82 -24.05
C GLU A 158 -0.02 3.43 -24.15
N VAL A 159 -1.25 3.32 -23.63
CA VAL A 159 -2.01 2.06 -23.57
C VAL A 159 -3.38 2.23 -24.23
N LYS A 160 -3.43 2.93 -25.38
CA LYS A 160 -4.65 2.96 -26.20
C LYS A 160 -4.75 1.69 -27.06
N ALA A 161 -5.87 1.00 -26.84
CA ALA A 161 -6.42 -0.19 -27.50
C ALA A 161 -5.76 -0.58 -28.83
N GLN A 162 -5.08 -1.74 -28.83
CA GLN A 162 -5.07 -2.57 -30.02
C GLN A 162 -6.52 -2.87 -30.39
N GLY A 163 -6.93 -2.43 -31.58
CA GLY A 163 -8.15 -2.92 -32.19
C GLY A 163 -8.08 -4.44 -32.35
N ASP A 164 -9.17 -5.09 -31.95
CA ASP A 164 -9.59 -6.45 -32.25
C ASP A 164 -8.56 -7.60 -32.13
N SER A 165 -8.91 -8.56 -31.28
CA SER A 165 -8.32 -9.91 -31.13
C SER A 165 -7.07 -10.10 -30.26
N SER A 166 -7.16 -9.76 -28.97
CA SER A 166 -6.67 -10.67 -27.92
C SER A 166 -7.26 -10.30 -26.57
N LEU A 167 -7.98 -11.25 -25.99
CA LEU A 167 -8.74 -11.18 -24.74
C LEU A 167 -8.09 -10.33 -23.64
N ASP A 168 -8.86 -9.35 -23.16
CA ASP A 168 -8.63 -8.57 -21.95
C ASP A 168 -8.71 -9.50 -20.73
N ASP A 169 -7.56 -10.02 -20.30
CA ASP A 169 -7.39 -10.83 -19.09
C ASP A 169 -6.93 -9.94 -17.91
N TRP A 170 -7.76 -8.94 -17.59
CA TRP A 170 -7.53 -7.99 -16.49
C TRP A 170 -8.65 -8.07 -15.44
N GLY A 171 -8.96 -9.29 -15.01
CA GLY A 171 -9.86 -9.54 -13.89
C GLY A 171 -10.20 -11.01 -13.76
N ASP A 172 -10.21 -11.51 -12.52
CA ASP A 172 -10.76 -12.83 -12.19
C ASP A 172 -12.19 -12.97 -12.75
N GLU A 173 -12.38 -13.99 -13.59
CA GLU A 173 -13.64 -14.58 -14.10
C GLU A 173 -14.64 -13.68 -14.89
N PRO A 174 -15.32 -14.22 -15.92
CA PRO A 174 -15.84 -13.45 -17.03
C PRO A 174 -17.29 -12.98 -16.81
N ILE A 175 -17.48 -11.73 -16.40
CA ILE A 175 -18.76 -11.02 -16.63
C ILE A 175 -18.58 -10.03 -17.79
N LYS A 176 -18.89 -10.56 -18.98
CA LYS A 176 -18.95 -9.91 -20.31
C LYS A 176 -19.17 -8.39 -20.30
N ALA A 177 -18.20 -7.66 -20.86
CA ALA A 177 -18.31 -6.52 -21.81
C ALA A 177 -19.34 -5.38 -21.57
N LYS A 178 -19.92 -5.23 -20.38
CA LYS A 178 -20.58 -4.00 -19.89
C LYS A 178 -19.94 -3.44 -18.61
N LEU A 179 -19.02 -4.18 -18.02
CA LEU A 179 -18.45 -3.90 -16.70
C LEU A 179 -17.34 -2.84 -16.69
N GLY A 180 -16.66 -2.58 -17.82
CA GLY A 180 -15.66 -1.50 -17.91
C GLY A 180 -16.24 -0.10 -17.65
N SER A 181 -17.53 0.11 -17.97
CA SER A 181 -18.25 1.34 -17.61
C SER A 181 -18.63 1.38 -16.13
N LEU A 182 -18.85 0.24 -15.48
CA LEU A 182 -19.37 0.14 -14.12
C LEU A 182 -18.25 0.17 -13.06
N THR A 183 -17.09 -0.46 -13.31
CA THR A 183 -15.93 -0.41 -12.39
C THR A 183 -15.28 0.97 -12.41
N CYS A 184 -15.15 1.61 -13.58
CA CYS A 184 -14.71 3.01 -13.66
C CYS A 184 -15.69 3.95 -12.93
N LYS A 185 -17.01 3.70 -13.03
CA LYS A 185 -18.02 4.42 -12.23
C LYS A 185 -17.85 4.15 -10.73
N MET A 186 -17.57 2.91 -10.33
CA MET A 186 -17.31 2.56 -8.93
C MET A 186 -16.07 3.28 -8.38
N PHE A 187 -15.00 3.39 -9.18
CA PHE A 187 -13.78 4.10 -8.75
C PHE A 187 -13.91 5.62 -8.74
N SER A 188 -14.84 6.19 -9.52
CA SER A 188 -15.11 7.64 -9.50
C SER A 188 -15.65 8.15 -8.15
N VAL A 189 -16.15 7.25 -7.32
CA VAL A 189 -16.62 7.52 -5.95
C VAL A 189 -15.44 7.78 -5.01
N PHE A 190 -14.23 7.33 -5.35
CA PHE A 190 -13.02 7.48 -4.54
C PHE A 190 -12.13 8.61 -5.07
N HIS A 191 -11.46 9.34 -4.20
CA HIS A 191 -10.40 10.26 -4.59
C HIS A 191 -9.11 9.48 -4.89
N GLU A 192 -8.54 8.82 -3.88
CA GLU A 192 -7.56 7.75 -4.06
C GLU A 192 -8.28 6.39 -4.05
N SER A 193 -8.12 5.65 -5.14
CA SER A 193 -8.72 4.33 -5.31
C SER A 193 -7.84 3.19 -4.81
N SER A 194 -6.50 3.37 -4.81
CA SER A 194 -5.53 2.65 -3.97
C SER A 194 -4.10 3.17 -4.14
N ILE A 195 -3.10 2.35 -3.81
CA ILE A 195 -1.66 2.62 -3.93
C ILE A 195 -1.02 1.56 -4.82
N PHE A 196 0.03 1.96 -5.55
CA PHE A 196 0.89 1.07 -6.32
C PHE A 196 2.34 1.27 -5.88
N ILE A 197 3.07 0.18 -5.58
CA ILE A 197 4.41 0.23 -4.98
C ILE A 197 5.44 -0.56 -5.78
N ALA A 198 6.70 -0.18 -5.62
CA ALA A 198 7.87 -0.95 -5.99
C ALA A 198 8.70 -1.22 -4.73
N ALA A 199 9.10 -2.47 -4.52
CA ALA A 199 9.99 -2.87 -3.46
C ALA A 199 11.19 -3.65 -4.03
N CYS A 200 12.36 -3.53 -3.41
CA CYS A 200 13.45 -4.45 -3.75
C CYS A 200 13.17 -5.85 -3.20
N HIS A 201 13.96 -6.85 -3.61
CA HIS A 201 13.84 -8.22 -3.10
C HIS A 201 14.08 -8.37 -1.58
N HIS A 202 14.71 -7.37 -0.95
CA HIS A 202 14.86 -7.27 0.51
C HIS A 202 13.67 -6.54 1.19
N HIS A 203 12.58 -6.29 0.46
CA HIS A 203 11.34 -5.67 0.93
C HIS A 203 11.48 -4.20 1.38
N PHE A 204 12.55 -3.50 0.98
CA PHE A 204 12.58 -2.05 1.11
C PHE A 204 11.72 -1.43 0.02
N ILE A 205 10.73 -0.63 0.42
CA ILE A 205 9.95 0.18 -0.52
C ILE A 205 10.90 1.13 -1.23
N LEU A 206 10.90 1.12 -2.55
CA LEU A 206 11.67 2.02 -3.38
C LEU A 206 10.80 3.20 -3.82
N LEU A 207 9.62 2.93 -4.36
CA LEU A 207 8.72 3.96 -4.89
C LEU A 207 7.27 3.58 -4.59
N ALA A 208 6.41 4.60 -4.55
CA ALA A 208 4.98 4.48 -4.43
C ALA A 208 4.30 5.53 -5.32
N CYS A 209 3.10 5.23 -5.80
CA CYS A 209 2.22 6.24 -6.36
C CYS A 209 0.77 5.97 -5.99
N ASP A 210 0.00 7.05 -5.85
CA ASP A 210 -1.44 6.95 -5.64
C ASP A 210 -2.13 6.60 -6.95
N MET A 211 -3.07 5.66 -6.85
CA MET A 211 -4.03 5.37 -7.89
C MET A 211 -5.21 6.29 -7.69
N ILE A 212 -5.49 7.15 -8.67
CA ILE A 212 -6.49 8.21 -8.55
C ILE A 212 -7.67 7.87 -9.44
N GLN A 213 -8.84 7.68 -8.83
CA GLN A 213 -10.11 7.41 -9.51
C GLN A 213 -10.07 6.27 -10.54
N SER A 214 -9.17 5.29 -10.36
CA SER A 214 -9.02 4.15 -11.27
C SER A 214 -8.62 2.86 -10.56
N GLY A 215 -8.91 1.71 -11.15
CA GLY A 215 -8.22 0.47 -10.79
C GLY A 215 -6.77 0.46 -11.28
N GLU A 216 -6.12 -0.70 -11.23
CA GLU A 216 -4.77 -0.89 -11.76
C GLU A 216 -4.76 -0.65 -13.27
N LEU A 217 -4.05 0.41 -13.67
CA LEU A 217 -3.80 0.75 -15.07
C LEU A 217 -2.30 0.66 -15.31
N ALA A 218 -1.91 0.23 -16.51
CA ALA A 218 -0.49 0.08 -16.85
C ALA A 218 0.35 1.37 -16.73
N LYS A 219 -0.27 2.55 -16.64
CA LYS A 219 0.46 3.81 -16.36
C LYS A 219 1.21 3.81 -15.02
N TYR A 220 0.72 3.09 -14.00
CA TYR A 220 1.35 3.03 -12.68
C TYR A 220 2.66 2.22 -12.69
N PRO A 221 2.69 0.96 -13.15
CA PRO A 221 3.94 0.23 -13.27
C PRO A 221 4.89 0.92 -14.27
N LEU A 222 4.41 1.49 -15.38
CA LEU A 222 5.28 2.21 -16.34
C LEU A 222 6.02 3.39 -15.71
N VAL A 223 5.35 4.24 -14.92
CA VAL A 223 6.03 5.40 -14.31
C VAL A 223 7.04 4.98 -13.23
N LEU A 224 6.74 3.92 -12.48
CA LEU A 224 7.69 3.37 -11.49
C LEU A 224 8.93 2.83 -12.21
N ILE A 225 8.75 1.99 -13.24
CA ILE A 225 9.86 1.44 -14.02
C ILE A 225 10.67 2.53 -14.69
N ASN A 226 10.03 3.52 -15.32
CA ASN A 226 10.74 4.67 -15.90
C ASN A 226 11.64 5.37 -14.86
N LYS A 227 11.11 5.61 -13.66
CA LYS A 227 11.87 6.26 -12.59
C LYS A 227 13.04 5.40 -12.11
N LEU A 228 12.87 4.09 -12.02
CA LEU A 228 13.92 3.14 -11.63
C LEU A 228 15.02 3.05 -12.70
N LEU A 229 14.64 2.96 -13.98
CA LEU A 229 15.58 2.96 -15.11
C LEU A 229 16.42 4.23 -15.16
N MET A 230 15.82 5.39 -14.87
CA MET A 230 16.55 6.66 -14.80
C MET A 230 17.58 6.72 -13.66
N VAL A 231 17.38 5.98 -12.57
CA VAL A 231 18.23 6.04 -11.37
C VAL A 231 19.30 4.94 -11.36
N TYR A 232 18.92 3.70 -11.69
CA TYR A 232 19.79 2.53 -11.57
C TYR A 232 20.29 1.99 -12.92
N GLY A 233 19.78 2.50 -14.04
CA GLY A 233 20.16 2.04 -15.37
C GLY A 233 19.35 0.83 -15.88
N LYS A 234 19.70 0.34 -17.07
CA LYS A 234 18.87 -0.61 -17.86
C LYS A 234 19.07 -2.09 -17.49
N ASN A 235 20.13 -2.44 -16.77
CA ASN A 235 20.42 -3.84 -16.48
C ASN A 235 19.62 -4.32 -15.26
N CYS A 236 18.38 -4.71 -15.49
CA CYS A 236 17.42 -4.95 -14.42
C CYS A 236 16.48 -6.11 -14.71
N THR A 237 15.86 -6.61 -13.64
CA THR A 237 14.68 -7.48 -13.77
C THR A 237 13.58 -7.03 -12.81
N CYS A 238 12.33 -7.26 -13.22
CA CYS A 238 11.14 -6.88 -12.48
C CYS A 238 10.20 -8.07 -12.37
N THR A 239 9.71 -8.32 -11.15
CA THR A 239 8.65 -9.31 -10.91
C THR A 239 7.32 -8.59 -10.70
N TYR A 240 6.28 -9.16 -11.29
CA TYR A 240 4.90 -8.71 -11.17
C TYR A 240 4.01 -9.94 -11.35
N ASP A 241 2.90 -10.04 -10.63
CA ASP A 241 1.96 -11.16 -10.68
C ASP A 241 1.40 -11.39 -12.10
N ILE A 242 1.26 -10.31 -12.87
CA ILE A 242 0.89 -10.33 -14.31
C ILE A 242 2.04 -9.93 -15.24
N GLY A 243 3.27 -10.24 -14.84
CA GLY A 243 4.50 -9.86 -15.56
C GLY A 243 4.51 -10.24 -17.05
N CYS A 244 3.90 -11.38 -17.43
CA CYS A 244 3.79 -11.80 -18.84
C CYS A 244 2.99 -10.81 -19.70
N VAL A 245 1.88 -10.30 -19.17
CA VAL A 245 1.04 -9.32 -19.86
C VAL A 245 1.74 -7.96 -19.86
N PHE A 246 2.26 -7.57 -18.70
CA PHE A 246 2.96 -6.30 -18.55
C PHE A 246 4.21 -6.19 -19.43
N SER A 247 4.94 -7.28 -19.64
CA SER A 247 6.10 -7.32 -20.55
C SER A 247 5.74 -6.86 -21.96
N LYS A 248 4.58 -7.31 -22.50
CA LYS A 248 4.07 -6.86 -23.81
C LYS A 248 3.76 -5.36 -23.80
N THR A 249 3.14 -4.87 -22.72
CA THR A 249 2.86 -3.43 -22.58
C THR A 249 4.14 -2.61 -22.52
N LEU A 250 5.16 -3.09 -21.82
CA LEU A 250 6.45 -2.43 -21.72
C LEU A 250 7.19 -2.39 -23.06
N MET A 251 7.14 -3.48 -23.86
CA MET A 251 7.69 -3.50 -25.22
C MET A 251 7.00 -2.52 -26.17
N ASN A 252 5.72 -2.22 -25.95
CA ASN A 252 4.95 -1.27 -26.76
C ASN A 252 4.96 0.16 -26.20
N SER A 253 5.64 0.39 -25.08
CA SER A 253 5.70 1.69 -24.41
C SER A 253 6.89 2.53 -24.88
N SER A 254 6.91 3.81 -24.50
CA SER A 254 8.05 4.70 -24.80
C SER A 254 9.36 4.32 -24.09
N LEU A 255 9.33 3.34 -23.19
CA LEU A 255 10.48 2.90 -22.39
C LEU A 255 11.36 1.88 -23.11
N CYS A 256 10.85 1.21 -24.14
CA CYS A 256 11.58 0.26 -24.95
C CYS A 256 11.74 0.79 -26.39
N PRO A 257 12.96 0.82 -26.96
CA PRO A 257 13.19 1.18 -28.37
C PRO A 257 12.59 0.18 -29.36
#